data_AF-A0A8R7R9N6-F1
#
_entry.id   AF-A0A8R7R9N6-F1
#
_cell.length_a   1.000
_cell.length_b   1.000
_cell.length_c   1.000
_cell.angle_alpha   90.00
_cell.angle_beta   90.00
_cell.angle_gamma   90.00
#
_symmetry.space_group_name_H-M   'P 1'
#
loop_
_entity.id
_entity.type
_entity.pdbx_description
1 polymer ?
#
loop_
_entity_poly.entity_id
_entity_poly.type
_entity_poly.pdbx_seq_one_letter_code
_entity_poly.pdbx_strand_id
1 'polypeptide(L)'
;MKPVQWLSKIVIETGILHIMANLPEGSKKVVMPLRFSINLQQGIHNVNEINKKFDYKNRLDKKDLVMLPVLECADVTDKDGGRHYWVFSVNLRDGRFEVLDSSRKLDNIELMNTASTIAGAVR
;
A
#
# COMPACT_ATOMS: atom_id res chain seq x y z
N MET A 1 5.66 -11.11 18.95
CA MET A 1 5.06 -11.82 17.80
C MET A 1 5.46 -13.29 17.91
N LYS A 2 4.52 -14.23 17.78
CA LYS A 2 4.85 -15.67 17.72
C LYS A 2 4.76 -16.14 16.27
N PRO A 3 5.66 -17.02 15.81
CA PRO A 3 5.52 -17.66 14.50
C PRO A 3 4.15 -18.34 14.34
N VAL A 4 3.67 -18.49 13.10
CA VAL A 4 2.39 -19.15 12.75
C VAL A 4 1.12 -18.36 13.11
N GLN A 5 1.25 -17.20 13.78
CA GLN A 5 0.12 -16.28 14.01
C GLN A 5 0.05 -15.22 12.90
N TRP A 6 -1.18 -14.88 12.49
CA TRP A 6 -1.42 -13.74 11.61
C TRP A 6 -0.97 -12.45 12.27
N LEU A 7 -0.27 -11.61 11.51
CA LEU A 7 0.11 -10.28 11.97
C LEU A 7 -1.14 -9.38 11.96
N SER A 8 -1.41 -8.76 13.10
CA SER A 8 -2.52 -7.82 13.20
C SER A 8 -2.23 -6.55 12.40
N LYS A 9 -3.29 -5.86 12.01
CA LYS A 9 -3.21 -4.55 11.33
C LYS A 9 -2.33 -3.56 12.09
N ILE A 10 -2.41 -3.54 13.43
CA ILE A 10 -1.63 -2.64 14.29
C ILE A 10 -0.13 -2.95 14.18
N VAL A 11 0.25 -4.23 14.20
CA VAL A 11 1.64 -4.66 14.08
C VAL A 11 2.20 -4.29 12.71
N ILE A 12 1.44 -4.55 11.64
CA ILE A 12 1.84 -4.20 10.27
C ILE A 12 1.98 -2.69 10.10
N GLU A 13 0.98 -1.90 10.52
CA GLU A 13 1.02 -0.43 10.45
C GLU A 13 2.22 0.13 11.21
N THR A 14 2.50 -0.40 12.41
CA THR A 14 3.66 0.01 13.22
C THR A 14 4.99 -0.30 12.52
N GLY A 15 5.10 -1.49 11.91
CA GLY A 15 6.27 -1.86 11.09
C GLY A 15 6.46 -0.95 9.88
N ILE A 16 5.38 -0.63 9.17
CA ILE A 16 5.40 0.29 8.03
C ILE A 16 5.84 1.70 8.46
N LEU A 17 5.26 2.24 9.53
CA LEU A 17 5.64 3.55 10.06
C LEU A 17 7.12 3.58 10.48
N HIS A 18 7.62 2.49 11.07
CA HIS A 18 9.04 2.35 11.39
C HIS A 18 9.90 2.36 10.11
N ILE A 19 9.53 1.61 9.07
CA ILE A 19 10.26 1.63 7.78
C ILE A 19 10.26 3.04 7.19
N MET A 20 9.11 3.71 7.18
CA MET A 20 8.97 5.07 6.65
C MET A 20 9.88 6.07 7.36
N ALA A 21 9.99 5.98 8.69
CA ALA A 21 10.82 6.86 9.50
C ALA A 21 12.33 6.61 9.32
N ASN A 22 12.71 5.40 8.88
CA ASN A 22 14.11 4.97 8.73
C ASN A 22 14.56 4.86 7.27
N LEU A 23 13.80 5.41 6.31
CA LEU A 23 14.29 5.53 4.95
C LEU A 23 15.50 6.47 4.90
N PRO A 24 16.57 6.14 4.13
CA PRO A 24 17.72 7.00 3.98
C PRO A 24 17.33 8.40 3.47
N GLU A 25 18.09 9.41 3.88
CA GLU A 25 17.93 10.75 3.31
C GLU A 25 18.10 10.70 1.78
N GLY A 26 17.25 11.42 1.06
CA GLY A 26 17.22 11.39 -0.41
C GLY A 26 16.63 10.11 -1.01
N SER A 27 16.05 9.20 -0.21
CA SER A 27 15.37 8.01 -0.73
C SER A 27 14.36 8.35 -1.83
N LYS A 28 14.52 7.70 -2.98
CA LYS A 28 13.58 7.77 -4.11
C LYS A 28 12.39 6.83 -3.95
N LYS A 29 12.29 6.13 -2.81
CA LYS A 29 11.17 5.26 -2.46
C LYS A 29 10.24 5.98 -1.49
N VAL A 30 8.94 5.81 -1.68
CA VAL A 30 7.90 6.23 -0.74
C VAL A 30 7.13 4.99 -0.31
N VAL A 31 6.98 4.81 0.99
CA VAL A 31 6.08 3.79 1.55
C VAL A 31 4.87 4.52 2.13
N MET A 32 3.68 4.05 1.74
CA MET A 32 2.41 4.58 2.24
C MET A 32 1.97 3.81 3.48
N PRO A 33 1.30 4.47 4.46
CA PRO A 33 0.67 3.76 5.58
C PRO A 33 -0.35 2.73 5.09
N LEU A 34 -0.58 1.65 5.83
CA LEU A 34 -1.62 0.67 5.52
C LEU A 34 -3.01 1.29 5.59
N ARG A 35 -3.24 2.23 6.52
CA ARG A 35 -4.52 2.96 6.60
C ARG A 35 -4.88 3.65 5.28
N PHE A 36 -3.86 4.12 4.56
CA PHE A 36 -4.04 4.85 3.32
C PHE A 36 -4.59 3.95 2.20
N SER A 37 -4.00 2.77 2.01
CA SER A 37 -4.46 1.82 1.00
C SER A 37 -5.83 1.23 1.32
N ILE A 38 -6.16 1.04 2.60
CA ILE A 38 -7.51 0.63 3.03
C ILE A 38 -8.53 1.69 2.60
N ASN A 39 -8.26 2.97 2.85
CA ASN A 39 -9.14 4.06 2.42
C ASN A 39 -9.29 4.10 0.90
N LEU A 40 -8.19 3.94 0.14
CA LEU A 40 -8.25 3.89 -1.33
C LEU A 40 -9.12 2.74 -1.85
N GLN A 41 -8.99 1.54 -1.27
CA GLN A 41 -9.81 0.38 -1.64
C GLN A 41 -11.31 0.61 -1.38
N GLN A 42 -11.64 1.47 -0.40
CA GLN A 42 -13.02 1.84 -0.04
C GLN A 42 -13.54 3.07 -0.83
N GLY A 43 -12.76 3.61 -1.77
CA GLY A 43 -13.12 4.83 -2.50
C GLY A 43 -13.06 6.11 -1.64
N ILE A 44 -12.43 6.04 -0.46
CA ILE A 44 -12.26 7.19 0.43
C ILE A 44 -10.99 7.95 0.00
N HIS A 45 -11.18 8.88 -0.93
CA HIS A 45 -10.09 9.72 -1.45
C HIS A 45 -9.88 10.97 -0.59
N ASN A 46 -9.08 10.85 0.47
CA ASN A 46 -8.68 12.02 1.25
C ASN A 46 -7.55 12.80 0.53
N VAL A 47 -7.94 13.61 -0.45
CA VAL A 47 -7.01 14.38 -1.30
C VAL A 47 -6.06 15.27 -0.48
N ASN A 48 -6.52 15.82 0.64
CA ASN A 48 -5.67 16.63 1.52
C ASN A 48 -4.55 15.81 2.18
N GLU A 49 -4.84 14.57 2.59
CA GLU A 49 -3.84 13.66 3.15
C GLU A 49 -2.85 13.19 2.06
N ILE A 50 -3.35 12.92 0.85
CA ILE A 50 -2.53 12.59 -0.33
C ILE A 50 -1.55 13.73 -0.63
N ASN A 51 -2.06 14.95 -0.79
CA ASN A 51 -1.26 16.10 -1.17
C ASN A 51 -0.19 16.41 -0.12
N LYS A 52 -0.56 16.37 1.17
CA LYS A 52 0.41 16.54 2.27
C LYS A 52 1.52 15.50 2.24
N LYS A 53 1.22 14.26 1.83
CA LYS A 53 2.21 13.18 1.78
C LYS A 53 3.27 13.44 0.71
N PHE A 54 2.88 14.04 -0.41
CA PHE A 54 3.76 14.34 -1.54
C PHE A 54 4.20 15.81 -1.60
N ASP A 55 4.10 16.54 -0.49
CA ASP A 55 4.54 17.94 -0.41
C ASP A 55 6.07 18.06 -0.21
N TYR A 56 6.61 19.23 -0.56
CA TYR A 56 7.99 19.73 -0.37
C TYR A 56 9.13 18.68 -0.49
N LYS A 57 9.35 17.85 0.55
CA LYS A 57 10.43 16.84 0.60
C LYS A 57 10.11 15.54 -0.13
N ASN A 58 8.84 15.24 -0.37
CA ASN A 58 8.37 13.97 -0.91
C ASN A 58 7.65 14.10 -2.24
N ARG A 59 7.95 15.14 -3.04
CA ARG A 59 7.32 15.32 -4.35
C ARG A 59 7.43 14.07 -5.23
N LEU A 60 6.30 13.69 -5.82
CA LEU A 60 6.17 12.46 -6.61
C LEU A 60 7.18 12.41 -7.78
N ASP A 61 7.43 13.55 -8.42
CA ASP A 61 8.35 13.70 -9.55
C ASP A 61 9.83 13.49 -9.18
N LYS A 62 10.15 13.45 -7.88
CA LYS A 62 11.49 13.16 -7.36
C LYS A 62 11.63 11.71 -6.85
N LYS A 63 10.61 10.87 -7.06
CA LYS A 63 10.56 9.50 -6.57
C LYS A 63 10.54 8.53 -7.75
N ASP A 64 11.16 7.37 -7.55
CA ASP A 64 11.15 6.27 -8.51
C ASP A 64 10.08 5.23 -8.17
N LEU A 65 9.73 5.11 -6.87
CA LEU A 65 8.90 4.01 -6.38
C LEU A 65 7.92 4.48 -5.31
N VAL A 66 6.65 4.10 -5.46
CA VAL A 66 5.62 4.24 -4.41
C VAL A 66 5.11 2.85 -4.05
N MET A 67 5.26 2.47 -2.79
CA MET A 67 4.81 1.18 -2.27
C MET A 67 3.57 1.38 -1.40
N LEU A 68 2.48 0.72 -1.78
CA LEU A 68 1.22 0.66 -1.04
C LEU A 68 1.06 -0.74 -0.45
N PRO A 69 1.25 -0.91 0.87
CA PRO A 69 0.91 -2.16 1.52
C PRO A 69 -0.61 -2.33 1.47
N VAL A 70 -1.10 -3.48 1.05
CA VAL A 70 -2.53 -3.76 0.89
C VAL A 70 -2.94 -4.83 1.89
N LEU A 71 -4.04 -4.56 2.59
CA LEU A 71 -4.77 -5.56 3.36
C LEU A 71 -5.99 -5.94 2.56
N GLU A 72 -6.03 -7.19 2.11
CA GLU A 72 -7.18 -7.73 1.41
C GLU A 72 -8.30 -8.01 2.39
N CYS A 73 -9.40 -7.27 2.23
CA CYS A 73 -10.60 -7.41 3.05
C CYS A 73 -11.61 -8.24 2.24
N ALA A 74 -11.83 -9.49 2.65
CA ALA A 74 -12.81 -10.37 2.01
C ALA A 74 -14.27 -9.86 2.19
N ASP A 75 -14.49 -9.03 3.21
CA ASP A 75 -15.78 -8.41 3.50
C ASP A 75 -15.54 -6.99 4.06
N VAL A 76 -16.21 -5.99 3.49
CA VAL A 76 -16.17 -4.58 3.96
C VAL A 76 -16.79 -4.40 5.35
N THR A 77 -17.55 -5.40 5.83
CA THR A 77 -18.17 -5.40 7.16
C THR A 77 -17.34 -6.13 8.21
N ASP A 78 -16.32 -6.89 7.80
CA ASP A 78 -15.38 -7.55 8.71
C ASP A 78 -14.45 -6.48 9.32
N LYS A 79 -14.79 -6.04 10.54
CA LYS A 79 -14.03 -5.03 11.29
C LYS A 79 -12.71 -5.58 11.84
N ASP A 80 -12.57 -6.90 11.92
CA ASP A 80 -11.37 -7.59 12.40
C ASP A 80 -10.42 -7.93 11.23
N GLY A 81 -11.00 -8.21 10.05
CA GLY A 81 -10.82 -7.39 8.83
C GLY A 81 -9.54 -7.57 8.01
N GLY A 82 -9.38 -8.75 7.42
CA GLY A 82 -8.45 -9.02 6.32
C GLY A 82 -7.39 -10.08 6.67
N ARG A 83 -7.31 -11.14 5.86
CA ARG A 83 -6.46 -12.32 6.15
C ARG A 83 -5.16 -12.34 5.38
N HIS A 84 -4.97 -11.43 4.43
CA HIS A 84 -3.82 -11.50 3.55
C HIS A 84 -3.26 -10.12 3.25
N TYR A 85 -1.94 -10.04 3.36
CA TYR A 85 -1.18 -8.83 3.06
C TYR A 85 -0.36 -9.04 1.81
N TRP A 86 -0.36 -8.04 0.95
CA TRP A 86 0.47 -8.00 -0.24
C TRP A 86 0.88 -6.54 -0.51
N VAL A 87 1.77 -6.30 -1.46
CA VAL A 87 2.24 -4.94 -1.78
C VAL A 87 1.94 -4.58 -3.21
N PHE A 88 1.26 -3.47 -3.41
CA PHE A 88 1.12 -2.82 -4.71
C PHE A 88 2.23 -1.78 -4.87
N SER A 89 3.03 -1.89 -5.92
CA SER A 89 4.20 -1.05 -6.13
C SER A 89 4.07 -0.31 -7.45
N VAL A 90 4.17 1.02 -7.43
CA VAL A 90 4.17 1.88 -8.62
C VAL A 90 5.60 2.31 -8.89
N ASN A 91 6.17 1.80 -9.97
CA ASN A 91 7.43 2.24 -10.53
C ASN A 91 7.18 3.46 -11.43
N LEU A 92 7.44 4.63 -10.87
CA LEU A 92 7.26 5.93 -11.52
C LEU A 92 8.30 6.18 -12.61
N ARG A 93 9.49 5.57 -12.49
CA ARG A 93 10.56 5.71 -13.47
C ARG A 93 10.18 5.04 -14.80
N ASP A 94 9.62 3.84 -14.72
CA ASP A 94 9.31 3.02 -15.90
C ASP A 94 7.82 3.08 -16.30
N GLY A 95 7.00 3.81 -15.54
CA GLY A 95 5.57 3.97 -15.80
C GLY A 95 4.78 2.67 -15.67
N ARG A 96 5.16 1.81 -14.72
CA ARG A 96 4.57 0.47 -14.52
C ARG A 96 4.19 0.25 -13.07
N PHE A 97 3.29 -0.70 -12.84
CA PHE A 97 3.03 -1.21 -11.49
C PHE A 97 3.35 -2.69 -11.39
N GLU A 98 3.64 -3.13 -10.17
CA GLU A 98 3.92 -4.51 -9.79
C GLU A 98 3.05 -4.90 -8.61
N VAL A 99 2.62 -6.16 -8.59
CA VAL A 99 1.89 -6.77 -7.48
C VAL A 99 2.78 -7.82 -6.85
N LEU A 100 3.16 -7.59 -5.59
CA LEU A 100 4.04 -8.46 -4.82
C LEU A 100 3.19 -9.20 -3.78
N ASP A 101 2.76 -10.40 -4.14
CA ASP A 101 1.94 -11.28 -3.30
C ASP A 101 2.74 -12.56 -3.01
N SER A 102 2.86 -12.93 -1.73
CA SER A 102 3.63 -14.11 -1.30
C SER A 102 2.89 -15.43 -1.47
N SER A 103 1.60 -15.40 -1.79
CA SER A 103 0.70 -16.54 -1.85
C SER A 103 0.15 -16.78 -3.27
N ARG A 104 -0.13 -15.70 -4.02
CA ARG A 104 -0.87 -15.76 -5.29
C ARG A 104 -0.12 -15.15 -6.46
N LYS A 105 -0.54 -15.53 -7.66
CA LYS A 105 -0.14 -14.90 -8.93
C LYS A 105 -1.26 -14.00 -9.45
N LEU A 106 -0.94 -13.14 -10.43
CA LEU A 106 -1.88 -12.20 -11.05
C LEU A 106 -3.03 -12.84 -11.85
N ASP A 107 -3.00 -14.15 -12.08
CA ASP A 107 -4.14 -14.89 -12.63
C ASP A 107 -5.31 -15.04 -11.62
N ASN A 108 -5.08 -14.70 -10.35
CA ASN A 108 -6.13 -14.60 -9.34
C ASN A 108 -7.00 -13.35 -9.57
N ILE A 109 -8.30 -13.57 -9.81
CA ILE A 109 -9.28 -12.52 -10.15
C ILE A 109 -9.45 -11.49 -9.02
N GLU A 110 -9.49 -11.92 -7.76
CA GLU A 110 -9.67 -11.02 -6.61
C GLU A 110 -8.47 -10.08 -6.45
N LEU A 111 -7.26 -10.63 -6.59
CA LEU A 111 -6.02 -9.86 -6.59
C LEU A 111 -6.00 -8.86 -7.76
N MET A 112 -6.36 -9.31 -8.97
CA MET A 112 -6.41 -8.46 -10.15
C MET A 112 -7.45 -7.33 -10.01
N ASN A 113 -8.63 -7.63 -9.46
CA ASN A 113 -9.67 -6.63 -9.22
C ASN A 113 -9.19 -5.57 -8.22
N THR A 114 -8.60 -6.00 -7.10
CA THR A 114 -8.10 -5.07 -6.07
C THR A 114 -6.94 -4.22 -6.61
N ALA A 115 -6.00 -4.84 -7.33
CA ALA A 115 -4.91 -4.14 -7.99
C ALA A 115 -5.41 -3.13 -9.03
N SER A 116 -6.44 -3.48 -9.81
CA SER A 116 -7.05 -2.59 -10.81
C SER A 116 -7.77 -1.40 -10.16
N THR A 117 -8.47 -1.62 -9.04
CA THR A 117 -9.09 -0.55 -8.25
C THR A 117 -8.05 0.44 -7.75
N ILE A 118 -6.94 -0.06 -7.19
CA ILE A 118 -5.83 0.80 -6.73
C ILE A 118 -5.20 1.52 -7.93
N ALA A 119 -4.90 0.83 -9.03
CA ALA A 119 -4.34 1.45 -10.23
C ALA A 119 -5.23 2.56 -10.81
N GLY A 120 -6.56 2.35 -10.81
CA GLY A 120 -7.53 3.36 -11.26
C GLY A 120 -7.61 4.58 -10.34
N ALA A 121 -7.38 4.40 -9.03
CA ALA A 121 -7.38 5.49 -8.05
C ALA A 121 -6.08 6.32 -8.04
N VAL A 122 -5.00 5.81 -8.61
CA VAL A 122 -3.66 6.43 -8.62
C VAL A 122 -3.31 6.98 -10.03
N ARG A 123 -4.29 7.05 -10.93
CA ARG A 123 -4.14 7.46 -12.33
C ARG A 123 -4.17 8.98 -12.53
#